data_AF-A0A850LS18-F1
#
_entry.id   AF-A0A850LS18-F1
#
_cell.length_a   1.000
_cell.length_b   1.000
_cell.length_c   1.000
_cell.angle_alpha   90.00
_cell.angle_beta   90.00
_cell.angle_gamma   90.00
#
_symmetry.space_group_name_H-M   'P 1'
#
loop_
_entity.id
_entity.type
_entity.pdbx_description
1 polymer ?
#
loop_
_entity_poly.entity_id
_entity_poly.type
_entity_poly.pdbx_seq_one_letter_code
_entity_poly.pdbx_strand_id
1 'polypeptide(L)'
;ISPSEERFIQKDINSKFGSKIYEKVKNNYQLIVAEGKWKSIFLVPPQIIEIFNKIKGKDTPIFIGIHFGDLLKNQFKIQIAALELISDYTKKYVILTGKGEQTALYGRNIPLALIKKVEPRIKKDEFVIVRNELKESIALGKFLIDSENLSKITNRNKIIIKIIMDLGEYLRKER
;
A
#
# COMPACT_ATOMS: atom_id res chain seq x y z
N ILE A 1 0.30 -14.82 -14.50
CA ILE A 1 -0.91 -14.80 -13.67
C ILE A 1 -2.13 -15.13 -14.52
N SER A 2 -3.14 -15.83 -14.01
CA SER A 2 -4.36 -16.10 -14.80
C SER A 2 -5.22 -14.83 -14.93
N PRO A 3 -6.06 -14.71 -15.99
CA PRO A 3 -6.91 -13.53 -16.17
C PRO A 3 -7.91 -13.29 -15.03
N SER A 4 -8.40 -14.36 -14.36
CA SER A 4 -9.32 -14.25 -13.24
C SER A 4 -8.64 -13.70 -11.98
N GLU A 5 -7.44 -14.17 -11.68
CA GLU A 5 -6.61 -13.68 -10.57
C GLU A 5 -6.23 -12.21 -10.77
N GLU A 6 -5.86 -11.83 -12.01
CA GLU A 6 -5.53 -10.45 -12.32
C GLU A 6 -6.73 -9.52 -12.12
N ARG A 7 -7.92 -9.91 -12.62
CA ARG A 7 -9.16 -9.16 -12.39
C ARG A 7 -9.49 -9.04 -10.91
N PHE A 8 -9.22 -10.07 -10.11
CA PHE A 8 -9.41 -10.03 -8.68
C PHE A 8 -8.48 -8.98 -8.02
N ILE A 9 -7.19 -8.96 -8.37
CA ILE A 9 -6.22 -7.97 -7.88
C ILE A 9 -6.62 -6.55 -8.30
N GLN A 10 -6.99 -6.37 -9.56
CA GLN A 10 -7.48 -5.09 -10.08
C GLN A 10 -8.67 -4.58 -9.26
N LYS A 11 -9.67 -5.46 -9.01
CA LYS A 11 -10.84 -5.12 -8.20
C LYS A 11 -10.45 -4.75 -6.77
N ASP A 12 -9.56 -5.52 -6.16
CA ASP A 12 -9.09 -5.30 -4.79
C ASP A 12 -8.39 -3.94 -4.65
N ILE A 13 -7.38 -3.68 -5.49
CA ILE A 13 -6.65 -2.40 -5.52
C ILE A 13 -7.59 -1.22 -5.77
N ASN A 14 -8.45 -1.33 -6.79
CA ASN A 14 -9.33 -0.22 -7.15
C ASN A 14 -10.39 0.05 -6.07
N SER A 15 -10.87 -0.98 -5.38
CA SER A 15 -11.81 -0.81 -4.26
C SER A 15 -11.17 -0.06 -3.08
N LYS A 16 -9.89 -0.33 -2.80
CA LYS A 16 -9.16 0.27 -1.68
C LYS A 16 -8.74 1.71 -2.00
N PHE A 17 -8.12 1.93 -3.15
CA PHE A 17 -7.37 3.16 -3.43
C PHE A 17 -8.05 4.10 -4.43
N GLY A 18 -9.14 3.67 -5.06
CA GLY A 18 -9.90 4.48 -6.03
C GLY A 18 -9.95 3.84 -7.43
N SER A 19 -10.74 4.43 -8.33
CA SER A 19 -10.94 3.87 -9.66
C SER A 19 -9.67 3.96 -10.53
N LYS A 20 -9.43 2.91 -11.32
CA LYS A 20 -8.35 2.82 -12.32
C LYS A 20 -6.93 2.93 -11.76
N ILE A 21 -6.74 2.71 -10.45
CA ILE A 21 -5.42 2.80 -9.81
C ILE A 21 -4.50 1.67 -10.28
N TYR A 22 -5.02 0.45 -10.31
CA TYR A 22 -4.28 -0.72 -10.78
C TYR A 22 -3.75 -0.52 -12.21
N GLU A 23 -4.61 -0.02 -13.10
CA GLU A 23 -4.28 0.24 -14.50
C GLU A 23 -3.22 1.33 -14.65
N LYS A 24 -3.32 2.41 -13.88
CA LYS A 24 -2.30 3.48 -13.87
C LYS A 24 -0.93 2.97 -13.43
N VAL A 25 -0.88 2.12 -12.40
CA VAL A 25 0.35 1.45 -11.98
C VAL A 25 0.84 0.54 -13.12
N LYS A 26 -0.01 -0.34 -13.65
CA LYS A 26 0.35 -1.30 -14.71
C LYS A 26 0.81 -0.64 -16.01
N ASN A 27 0.41 0.58 -16.33
CA ASN A 27 0.88 1.26 -17.54
C ASN A 27 2.41 1.43 -17.58
N ASN A 28 3.06 1.52 -16.41
CA ASN A 28 4.51 1.71 -16.31
C ASN A 28 5.26 0.41 -15.98
N TYR A 29 4.55 -0.68 -15.69
CA TYR A 29 5.12 -1.89 -15.15
C TYR A 29 4.46 -3.15 -15.69
N GLN A 30 5.24 -4.22 -15.75
CA GLN A 30 4.77 -5.53 -16.10
C GLN A 30 4.81 -6.46 -14.89
N LEU A 31 3.97 -7.49 -14.92
CA LEU A 31 3.85 -8.43 -13.81
C LEU A 31 4.71 -9.66 -14.04
N ILE A 32 5.52 -9.99 -13.03
CA ILE A 32 6.16 -11.30 -12.89
C ILE A 32 5.51 -12.01 -11.71
N VAL A 33 5.28 -13.31 -11.86
CA VAL A 33 4.75 -14.17 -10.78
C VAL A 33 5.82 -15.16 -10.40
N ALA A 34 6.18 -15.17 -9.12
CA ALA A 34 6.94 -16.26 -8.53
C ALA A 34 5.96 -17.24 -7.86
N GLU A 35 6.02 -18.50 -8.29
CA GLU A 35 5.22 -19.58 -7.71
C GLU A 35 5.98 -20.18 -6.52
N GLY A 36 5.30 -20.30 -5.37
CA GLY A 36 5.87 -20.86 -4.16
C GLY A 36 4.76 -21.36 -3.23
N LYS A 37 4.95 -21.25 -1.91
CA LYS A 37 3.85 -21.49 -0.95
C LYS A 37 2.66 -20.58 -1.24
N TRP A 38 2.94 -19.35 -1.67
CA TRP A 38 1.99 -18.33 -2.12
C TRP A 38 2.41 -17.85 -3.51
N LYS A 39 1.49 -17.19 -4.24
CA LYS A 39 1.83 -16.53 -5.51
C LYS A 39 2.30 -15.11 -5.24
N SER A 40 3.60 -14.88 -5.32
CA SER A 40 4.18 -13.55 -5.13
C SER A 40 4.20 -12.81 -6.46
N ILE A 41 3.69 -11.59 -6.45
CA ILE A 41 3.51 -10.76 -7.63
C ILE A 41 4.50 -9.61 -7.57
N PHE A 42 5.28 -9.44 -8.63
CA PHE A 42 6.31 -8.43 -8.75
C PHE A 42 6.02 -7.50 -9.93
N LEU A 43 6.29 -6.22 -9.75
CA LEU A 43 6.22 -5.19 -10.79
C LEU A 43 7.63 -4.87 -11.29
N VAL A 44 7.84 -4.99 -12.59
CA VAL A 44 9.11 -4.67 -13.25
C VAL A 44 8.91 -3.70 -14.41
N PRO A 45 9.85 -2.80 -14.69
CA PRO A 45 9.83 -2.04 -15.94
C PRO A 45 9.81 -2.97 -17.16
N PRO A 46 9.14 -2.62 -18.29
CA PRO A 46 9.03 -3.49 -19.46
C PRO A 46 10.37 -4.02 -19.98
N GLN A 47 11.42 -3.20 -19.92
CA GLN A 47 12.78 -3.53 -20.36
C GLN A 47 13.39 -4.73 -19.60
N ILE A 48 12.96 -4.94 -18.35
CA ILE A 48 13.48 -6.02 -17.49
C ILE A 48 12.87 -7.38 -17.87
N ILE A 49 11.73 -7.43 -18.56
CA ILE A 49 11.12 -8.70 -18.99
C ILE A 49 12.07 -9.50 -19.88
N GLU A 50 12.71 -8.84 -20.85
CA GLU A 50 13.56 -9.53 -21.81
C GLU A 50 14.76 -10.17 -21.10
N ILE A 51 15.36 -9.43 -20.15
CA ILE A 51 16.44 -9.92 -19.31
C ILE A 51 15.95 -11.10 -18.46
N PHE A 52 14.81 -10.94 -17.79
CA PHE A 52 14.20 -12.00 -16.99
C PHE A 52 13.97 -13.28 -17.80
N ASN A 53 13.44 -13.16 -19.02
CA ASN A 53 13.17 -14.29 -19.89
C ASN A 53 14.44 -15.03 -20.34
N LYS A 54 15.60 -14.36 -20.38
CA LYS A 54 16.90 -14.97 -20.70
C LYS A 54 17.54 -15.66 -19.50
N ILE A 55 17.34 -15.13 -18.29
CA ILE A 55 17.97 -15.65 -17.06
C ILE A 55 17.07 -16.61 -16.28
N LYS A 56 15.78 -16.69 -16.58
CA LYS A 56 14.86 -17.64 -15.93
C LYS A 56 15.28 -19.07 -16.26
N GLY A 57 16.11 -19.64 -15.38
CA GLY A 57 16.55 -21.03 -15.41
C GLY A 57 15.77 -21.87 -14.39
N LYS A 58 16.42 -22.88 -13.80
CA LYS A 58 15.86 -23.67 -12.69
C LYS A 58 15.62 -22.84 -11.43
N ASP A 59 16.47 -21.84 -11.18
CA ASP A 59 16.35 -20.93 -10.04
C ASP A 59 15.71 -19.63 -10.51
N THR A 60 14.38 -19.52 -10.35
CA THR A 60 13.67 -18.29 -10.67
C THR A 60 14.16 -17.19 -9.73
N PRO A 61 14.60 -16.01 -10.23
CA PRO A 61 15.03 -14.91 -9.38
C PRO A 61 13.95 -14.55 -8.36
N ILE A 62 14.25 -14.75 -7.08
CA ILE A 62 13.32 -14.51 -5.95
C ILE A 62 13.12 -13.01 -5.71
N PHE A 63 13.97 -12.16 -6.28
CA PHE A 63 13.97 -10.70 -6.08
C PHE A 63 14.12 -9.97 -7.42
N ILE A 64 13.02 -9.79 -8.14
CA ILE A 64 13.01 -8.97 -9.35
C ILE A 64 11.95 -7.87 -9.25
N GLY A 65 12.39 -6.62 -9.37
CA GLY A 65 11.50 -5.46 -9.29
C GLY A 65 10.90 -5.22 -7.90
N ILE A 66 9.70 -4.65 -7.89
CA ILE A 66 9.00 -4.26 -6.66
C ILE A 66 7.99 -5.34 -6.30
N HIS A 67 8.09 -5.89 -5.10
CA HIS A 67 7.10 -6.84 -4.57
C HIS A 67 5.76 -6.12 -4.37
N PHE A 68 4.80 -6.41 -5.24
CA PHE A 68 3.50 -5.75 -5.26
C PHE A 68 2.56 -6.34 -4.21
N GLY A 69 2.59 -7.67 -4.07
CA GLY A 69 1.74 -8.37 -3.14
C GLY A 69 1.83 -9.87 -3.27
N ASP A 70 1.17 -10.56 -2.35
CA ASP A 70 1.00 -12.00 -2.37
C ASP A 70 -0.47 -12.35 -2.56
N LEU A 71 -0.73 -13.26 -3.49
CA LEU A 71 -2.04 -13.83 -3.73
C LEU A 71 -2.13 -15.19 -3.03
N LEU A 72 -3.07 -15.31 -2.09
CA LEU A 72 -3.39 -16.54 -1.39
C LEU A 72 -4.88 -16.85 -1.57
N LYS A 73 -5.20 -17.87 -2.36
CA LYS A 73 -6.58 -18.23 -2.73
C LYS A 73 -7.31 -17.00 -3.31
N ASN A 74 -8.26 -16.43 -2.57
CA ASN A 74 -9.06 -15.27 -2.97
C ASN A 74 -8.74 -14.04 -2.10
N GLN A 75 -7.49 -13.89 -1.66
CA GLN A 75 -7.03 -12.72 -0.92
C GLN A 75 -5.74 -12.20 -1.52
N PHE A 76 -5.72 -10.91 -1.85
CA PHE A 76 -4.53 -10.22 -2.28
C PHE A 76 -4.01 -9.39 -1.10
N LYS A 77 -2.84 -9.80 -0.60
CA LYS A 77 -2.13 -9.07 0.46
C LYS A 77 -1.13 -8.15 -0.21
N ILE A 78 -1.50 -6.87 -0.30
CA ILE A 78 -0.59 -5.82 -0.77
C ILE A 78 0.63 -5.72 0.15
N GLN A 79 1.79 -5.44 -0.45
CA GLN A 79 3.05 -5.26 0.26
C GLN A 79 3.39 -3.78 0.42
N ILE A 80 4.19 -3.42 1.44
CA ILE A 80 4.40 -2.01 1.79
C ILE A 80 5.05 -1.24 0.63
N ALA A 81 5.98 -1.88 -0.08
CA ALA A 81 6.69 -1.29 -1.21
C ALA A 81 5.76 -0.90 -2.36
N ALA A 82 4.61 -1.58 -2.50
CA ALA A 82 3.60 -1.26 -3.49
C ALA A 82 2.87 0.07 -3.20
N LEU A 83 2.83 0.49 -1.92
CA LEU A 83 2.10 1.69 -1.54
C LEU A 83 2.71 2.92 -2.21
N GLU A 84 4.04 3.00 -2.31
CA GLU A 84 4.72 4.13 -2.92
C GLU A 84 4.29 4.32 -4.39
N LEU A 85 4.23 3.23 -5.15
CA LEU A 85 3.75 3.23 -6.54
C LEU A 85 2.28 3.63 -6.67
N ILE A 86 1.44 3.20 -5.73
CA ILE A 86 0.01 3.56 -5.72
C ILE A 86 -0.18 5.02 -5.32
N SER A 87 0.72 5.52 -4.48
CA SER A 87 0.63 6.83 -3.85
C SER A 87 0.57 7.97 -4.89
N ASP A 88 1.23 7.80 -6.03
CA ASP A 88 1.24 8.78 -7.12
C ASP A 88 -0.14 8.97 -7.77
N TYR A 89 -1.01 7.98 -7.65
CA TYR A 89 -2.27 7.94 -8.40
C TYR A 89 -3.52 8.07 -7.51
N THR A 90 -3.39 7.83 -6.20
CA THR A 90 -4.51 7.90 -5.26
C THR A 90 -4.62 9.27 -4.58
N LYS A 91 -5.86 9.68 -4.32
CA LYS A 91 -6.17 10.84 -3.48
C LYS A 91 -6.51 10.43 -2.04
N LYS A 92 -6.52 9.13 -1.72
CA LYS A 92 -6.84 8.64 -0.39
C LYS A 92 -5.59 8.56 0.46
N TYR A 93 -5.10 9.72 0.91
CA TYR A 93 -3.92 9.78 1.76
C TYR A 93 -4.07 10.76 2.92
N VAL A 94 -3.21 10.58 3.92
CA VAL A 94 -3.03 11.50 5.03
C VAL A 94 -1.55 11.85 5.15
N ILE A 95 -1.25 13.03 5.71
CA ILE A 95 0.11 13.42 6.08
C ILE A 95 0.15 13.51 7.60
N LEU A 96 1.09 12.81 8.20
CA LEU A 96 1.34 12.86 9.63
C LEU A 96 2.34 13.95 9.99
N THR A 97 2.28 14.38 11.24
CA THR A 97 3.39 15.12 11.88
C THR A 97 4.57 14.19 12.11
N GLY A 98 5.78 14.70 12.37
CA GLY A 98 6.93 13.87 12.73
C GLY A 98 6.69 12.91 13.92
N LYS A 99 5.96 13.35 14.97
CA LYS A 99 5.54 12.46 16.07
C LYS A 99 4.55 11.38 15.60
N GLY A 100 3.69 11.72 14.64
CA GLY A 100 2.75 10.78 14.02
C GLY A 100 3.45 9.73 13.18
N GLU A 101 4.44 10.13 12.38
CA GLU A 101 5.30 9.21 11.62
C GLU A 101 5.96 8.19 12.54
N GLN A 102 6.63 8.64 13.60
CA GLN A 102 7.24 7.74 14.57
C GLN A 102 6.20 6.77 15.17
N THR A 103 5.02 7.28 15.52
CA THR A 103 3.92 6.47 16.06
C THR A 103 3.46 5.40 15.06
N ALA A 104 3.29 5.77 13.78
CA ALA A 104 2.88 4.88 12.71
C ALA A 104 3.93 3.79 12.44
N LEU A 105 5.21 4.16 12.39
CA LEU A 105 6.33 3.24 12.19
C LEU A 105 6.50 2.26 13.35
N TYR A 106 5.91 2.49 14.52
CA TYR A 106 5.82 1.50 15.60
C TYR A 106 4.51 0.70 15.58
N GLY A 107 3.75 0.76 14.50
CA GLY A 107 2.49 0.03 14.32
C GLY A 107 1.33 0.56 15.18
N ARG A 108 1.46 1.75 15.79
CA ARG A 108 0.44 2.31 16.68
C ARG A 108 -0.61 3.08 15.89
N ASN A 109 -1.86 3.02 16.35
CA ASN A 109 -2.96 3.77 15.76
C ASN A 109 -2.78 5.29 15.96
N ILE A 110 -3.31 6.08 15.03
CA ILE A 110 -3.03 7.50 14.95
C ILE A 110 -4.19 8.33 15.53
N PRO A 111 -3.97 9.11 16.60
CA PRO A 111 -4.92 10.10 17.07
C PRO A 111 -4.94 11.34 16.19
N LEU A 112 -6.04 12.09 16.25
CA LEU A 112 -6.25 13.31 15.46
C LEU A 112 -5.11 14.33 15.66
N ALA A 113 -4.57 14.44 16.87
CA ALA A 113 -3.48 15.34 17.23
C ALA A 113 -2.22 15.17 16.36
N LEU A 114 -1.98 13.95 15.84
CA LEU A 114 -0.76 13.61 15.11
C LEU A 114 -0.92 13.70 13.58
N ILE A 115 -2.11 14.07 13.10
CA ILE A 115 -2.40 14.21 11.68
C ILE A 115 -2.23 15.68 11.27
N LYS A 116 -1.34 15.93 10.31
CA LYS A 116 -1.04 17.26 9.76
C LYS A 116 -2.04 17.63 8.66
N LYS A 117 -2.37 16.68 7.78
CA LYS A 117 -3.30 16.88 6.66
C LYS A 117 -4.11 15.61 6.40
N VAL A 118 -5.37 15.79 6.03
CA VAL A 118 -6.24 14.73 5.50
C VAL A 118 -6.79 15.20 4.16
N GLU A 119 -6.75 14.35 3.14
CA GLU A 119 -7.45 14.63 1.89
C GLU A 119 -8.98 14.54 2.08
N PRO A 120 -9.76 15.42 1.44
CA PRO A 120 -11.21 15.45 1.65
C PRO A 120 -11.89 14.19 1.08
N ARG A 121 -13.11 13.92 1.57
CA ARG A 121 -14.01 12.86 1.08
C ARG A 121 -13.54 11.42 1.33
N ILE A 122 -12.59 11.21 2.23
CA ILE A 122 -12.31 9.89 2.78
C ILE A 122 -13.46 9.52 3.72
N LYS A 123 -14.11 8.38 3.48
CA LYS A 123 -15.20 7.86 4.29
C LYS A 123 -14.68 6.91 5.37
N LYS A 124 -15.50 6.70 6.40
CA LYS A 124 -15.26 5.69 7.42
C LYS A 124 -15.02 4.33 6.76
N ASP A 125 -14.10 3.58 7.34
CA ASP A 125 -13.67 2.25 6.92
C ASP A 125 -12.95 2.19 5.55
N GLU A 126 -12.66 3.32 4.92
CA GLU A 126 -11.81 3.35 3.74
C GLU A 126 -10.32 3.22 4.09
N PHE A 127 -9.57 2.63 3.16
CA PHE A 127 -8.12 2.57 3.23
C PHE A 127 -7.50 3.90 2.84
N VAL A 128 -6.43 4.26 3.55
CA VAL A 128 -5.66 5.48 3.30
C VAL A 128 -4.17 5.16 3.32
N ILE A 129 -3.43 5.75 2.39
CA ILE A 129 -1.98 5.76 2.45
C ILE A 129 -1.56 6.81 3.48
N VAL A 130 -0.75 6.37 4.44
CA VAL A 130 -0.20 7.23 5.48
C VAL A 130 1.17 7.70 5.02
N ARG A 131 1.34 9.02 4.91
CA ARG A 131 2.59 9.65 4.50
C ARG A 131 3.22 10.46 5.62
N ASN A 132 4.54 10.58 5.57
CA ASN A 132 5.27 11.56 6.38
C ASN A 132 5.25 12.96 5.72
N GLU A 133 5.94 13.91 6.34
CA GLU A 133 5.99 15.30 5.85
C GLU A 133 6.78 15.44 4.54
N LEU A 134 7.66 14.48 4.24
CA LEU A 134 8.40 14.37 2.97
C LEU A 134 7.56 13.73 1.85
N LYS A 135 6.30 13.34 2.15
CA LYS A 135 5.34 12.67 1.27
C LYS A 135 5.67 11.21 0.95
N GLU A 136 6.60 10.61 1.67
CA GLU A 136 6.94 9.19 1.55
C GLU A 136 5.83 8.33 2.16
N SER A 137 5.48 7.21 1.51
CA SER A 137 4.44 6.29 2.00
C SER A 137 5.01 5.36 3.07
N ILE A 138 4.62 5.56 4.33
CA ILE A 138 5.20 4.86 5.48
C ILE A 138 4.30 3.75 6.04
N ALA A 139 3.00 3.82 5.77
CA ALA A 139 2.02 2.84 6.27
C ALA A 139 0.73 2.82 5.44
N LEU A 140 -0.03 1.73 5.60
CA LEU A 140 -1.43 1.64 5.19
C LEU A 140 -2.31 1.74 6.43
N GLY A 141 -3.29 2.63 6.40
CA GLY A 141 -4.26 2.82 7.45
C GLY A 141 -5.69 2.57 7.00
N LYS A 142 -6.59 2.41 7.97
CA LYS A 142 -8.04 2.45 7.78
C LYS A 142 -8.61 3.63 8.55
N PHE A 143 -9.37 4.48 7.87
CA PHE A 143 -9.99 5.66 8.46
C PHE A 143 -11.19 5.26 9.32
N LEU A 144 -11.31 5.76 10.56
CA LEU A 144 -12.32 5.28 11.52
C LEU A 144 -13.59 6.13 11.58
N ILE A 145 -13.61 7.26 10.87
CA ILE A 145 -14.71 8.22 10.80
C ILE A 145 -14.74 8.81 9.39
N ASP A 146 -15.78 9.54 9.02
CA ASP A 146 -15.73 10.35 7.79
C ASP A 146 -14.84 11.58 8.00
N SER A 147 -13.99 11.90 7.01
CA SER A 147 -13.11 13.07 7.02
C SER A 147 -13.87 14.39 7.21
N GLU A 148 -15.09 14.49 6.70
CA GLU A 148 -15.97 15.66 6.88
C GLU A 148 -16.35 15.92 8.35
N ASN A 149 -16.25 14.91 9.21
CA ASN A 149 -16.56 15.01 10.64
C ASN A 149 -15.33 15.33 11.50
N LEU A 150 -14.13 15.49 10.92
CA LEU A 150 -12.90 15.77 11.68
C LEU A 150 -12.98 17.09 12.45
N SER A 151 -13.57 18.13 11.87
CA SER A 151 -13.72 19.45 12.49
C SER A 151 -14.63 19.45 13.72
N LYS A 152 -15.51 18.45 13.84
CA LYS A 152 -16.44 18.30 14.97
C LYS A 152 -15.80 17.62 16.18
N ILE A 153 -14.56 17.15 16.07
CA ILE A 153 -13.88 16.42 17.13
C ILE A 153 -13.13 17.39 18.04
N THR A 154 -13.60 17.50 19.27
CA THR A 154 -12.96 18.29 20.33
C THR A 154 -11.80 17.54 20.97
N ASN A 155 -11.96 16.24 21.24
CA ASN A 155 -10.90 15.40 21.80
C ASN A 155 -9.86 15.04 20.74
N ARG A 156 -8.75 15.80 20.70
CA ARG A 156 -7.62 15.58 19.77
C ARG A 156 -6.91 14.23 19.98
N ASN A 157 -7.08 13.56 21.11
CA ASN A 157 -6.51 12.22 21.37
C ASN A 157 -7.37 11.08 20.80
N LYS A 158 -8.56 11.38 20.25
CA LYS A 158 -9.40 10.38 19.59
C LYS A 158 -8.64 9.74 18.42
N ILE A 159 -8.62 8.41 18.39
CA ILE A 159 -8.03 7.63 17.30
C ILE A 159 -8.84 7.82 16.02
N ILE A 160 -8.17 8.21 14.95
CA ILE A 160 -8.76 8.48 13.64
C ILE A 160 -8.34 7.44 12.61
N ILE A 161 -7.13 6.91 12.73
CA ILE A 161 -6.58 5.94 11.77
C ILE A 161 -6.14 4.70 12.53
N LYS A 162 -6.67 3.55 12.11
CA LYS A 162 -6.14 2.25 12.52
C LYS A 162 -5.03 1.84 11.55
N ILE A 163 -3.83 1.59 12.05
CA ILE A 163 -2.73 1.11 11.19
C ILE A 163 -2.97 -0.37 10.85
N ILE A 164 -2.79 -0.71 9.58
CA ILE A 164 -2.97 -2.06 9.03
C ILE A 164 -1.61 -2.71 8.76
N MET A 165 -0.65 -1.93 8.26
CA MET A 165 0.75 -2.33 8.06
C MET A 165 1.63 -1.08 8.00
N ASP A 166 2.89 -1.22 8.40
CA ASP A 166 3.87 -0.13 8.47
C ASP A 166 5.25 -0.58 7.98
N LEU A 167 6.04 0.36 7.47
CA LEU A 167 7.41 0.09 7.02
C LEU A 167 8.32 -0.36 8.18
N GLY A 168 8.02 0.07 9.40
CA GLY A 168 8.77 -0.34 10.60
C GLY A 168 8.66 -1.84 10.90
N GLU A 169 7.66 -2.55 10.36
CA GLU A 169 7.58 -4.01 10.45
C GLU A 169 8.81 -4.69 9.83
N TYR A 170 9.36 -4.12 8.76
CA TYR A 170 10.60 -4.61 8.13
C TYR A 170 11.80 -4.31 9.03
N LEU A 171 11.92 -3.07 9.50
CA LEU A 171 13.03 -2.65 10.37
C LEU A 171 13.11 -3.43 11.69
N ARG A 172 11.97 -3.89 12.21
CA ARG A 172 11.92 -4.68 13.46
C ARG A 172 12.27 -6.16 13.25
N LYS A 173 12.05 -6.70 12.06
CA LYS A 173 12.26 -8.12 11.74
C LYS A 173 13.70 -8.46 11.39
N GLU A 174 14.56 -7.47 11.17
CA GLU A 174 16.01 -7.66 10.96
C GLU A 174 16.79 -7.81 12.29
N ARG A 175 16.19 -8.43 13.30
CA ARG A 175 16.86 -8.73 14.59
C ARG A 175 17.02 -10.23 14.79
#